data_AF-A0AAV0Y5K4-F1
#
_entry.id   AF-A0AAV0Y5K4-F1
#
_cell.length_a   1.000
_cell.length_b   1.000
_cell.length_c   1.000
_cell.angle_alpha   90.00
_cell.angle_beta   90.00
_cell.angle_gamma   90.00
#
_symmetry.space_group_name_H-M   'P 1'
#
loop_
_entity.id
_entity.type
_entity.pdbx_description
1 polymer ?
#
loop_
_entity_poly.entity_id
_entity_poly.type
_entity_poly.pdbx_seq_one_letter_code
_entity_poly.pdbx_strand_id
1 'polypeptide(L)'
;MQGIYSGLRTHIQKENPRAVYIWCFAHVINLVVVDTCDCSVETKVFLGDIQAINEFMRARKRTAKCIHYQKECFPKDRIRRLKHFSTTRWTSHGRAIDVVYEKY
;
A
#
# COMPACT_ATOMS: atom_id res chain seq x y z
N MET A 1 8.25 13.36 8.25
CA MET A 1 8.45 12.73 9.58
C MET A 1 9.09 13.72 10.56
N GLN A 2 8.30 14.32 11.44
CA GLN A 2 8.81 14.77 12.75
C GLN A 2 8.83 13.53 13.64
N GLY A 3 9.87 12.71 13.49
CA GLY A 3 10.09 11.61 14.44
C GLY A 3 10.50 12.15 15.80
N ILE A 4 10.45 11.29 16.82
CA ILE A 4 10.87 11.54 18.21
C ILE A 4 12.27 12.16 18.30
N TYR A 5 13.14 11.82 17.36
CA TYR A 5 14.42 12.48 17.14
C TYR A 5 14.21 13.57 16.08
N SER A 6 14.19 14.84 16.52
CA SER A 6 14.38 16.04 15.70
C SER A 6 14.63 15.72 14.22
N GLY A 7 13.57 15.72 13.40
CA GLY A 7 13.49 14.94 12.16
C GLY A 7 14.63 15.15 11.15
N LEU A 8 14.65 14.34 10.08
CA LEU A 8 15.71 14.30 9.06
C LEU A 8 16.21 15.68 8.60
N ARG A 9 15.30 16.66 8.45
CA ARG A 9 15.64 18.06 8.14
C ARG A 9 16.61 18.66 9.16
N THR A 10 16.32 18.52 10.46
CA THR A 10 17.14 19.07 11.54
C THR A 10 18.52 18.42 11.56
N HIS A 11 18.60 17.11 11.30
CA HIS A 11 19.89 16.42 11.20
C HIS A 11 20.72 16.95 10.02
N ILE A 12 20.12 17.08 8.84
CA ILE A 12 20.79 17.63 7.64
C ILE A 12 21.26 19.07 7.88
N GLN A 13 20.44 19.92 8.52
CA GLN A 13 20.82 21.30 8.82
C GLN A 13 21.88 21.44 9.91
N LYS A 14 21.97 20.48 10.84
CA LYS A 14 23.03 20.44 11.84
C LYS A 14 24.39 20.16 11.20
N GLU A 15 24.44 19.24 10.25
CA GLU A 15 25.66 18.89 9.51
C GLU A 15 26.05 19.97 8.50
N ASN A 16 25.08 20.58 7.82
CA ASN A 16 25.33 21.68 6.89
C ASN A 16 24.20 22.72 6.94
N PRO A 17 24.42 23.87 7.61
CA PRO A 17 23.42 24.94 7.71
C PRO A 17 23.00 25.55 6.36
N ARG A 18 23.82 25.39 5.31
CA ARG A 18 23.53 25.89 3.95
C ARG A 18 22.72 24.91 3.10
N ALA A 19 22.51 23.68 3.57
CA ALA A 19 21.75 22.68 2.84
C ALA A 19 20.25 23.04 2.83
N VAL A 20 19.65 23.04 1.63
CA VAL A 20 18.21 23.24 1.45
C VAL A 20 17.50 21.90 1.50
N TYR A 21 16.61 21.72 2.46
CA TYR A 21 15.78 20.53 2.58
C TYR A 21 14.40 20.77 1.95
N ILE A 22 14.05 20.00 0.93
CA ILE A 22 12.77 20.05 0.24
C ILE A 22 12.01 18.76 0.51
N TRP A 23 10.74 18.87 0.90
CA TRP A 23 9.88 17.70 1.07
C TRP A 23 9.52 17.09 -0.28
N CYS A 24 9.60 15.75 -0.36
CA CYS A 24 9.09 15.02 -1.51
C CYS A 24 7.56 15.02 -1.50
N PHE A 25 6.92 15.61 -2.51
CA PHE A 25 5.46 15.64 -2.63
C PHE A 25 4.83 14.24 -2.60
N ALA A 26 5.45 13.25 -3.25
CA ALA A 26 4.96 11.88 -3.21
C ALA A 26 4.94 11.30 -1.78
N HIS A 27 5.90 11.69 -0.94
CA HIS A 27 5.92 11.30 0.47
C HIS A 27 4.84 12.01 1.28
N VAL A 28 4.63 13.31 1.06
CA VAL A 28 3.56 14.07 1.71
C VAL A 28 2.19 13.47 1.39
N ILE A 29 1.93 13.15 0.12
CA ILE A 29 0.69 12.48 -0.30
C ILE A 29 0.55 11.12 0.38
N ASN A 30 1.63 10.33 0.48
CA ASN A 30 1.58 9.04 1.19
C ASN A 30 1.16 9.21 2.65
N LEU A 31 1.65 10.24 3.35
CA LEU A 31 1.25 10.51 4.74
C LEU A 31 -0.23 10.87 4.82
N VAL A 32 -0.72 11.81 4.00
CA VAL A 32 -2.13 12.21 4.01
C VAL A 32 -3.05 11.03 3.73
N VAL A 33 -2.71 10.17 2.77
CA VAL A 33 -3.51 8.99 2.45
C VAL A 33 -3.54 8.00 3.61
N VAL A 34 -2.38 7.72 4.23
CA VAL A 34 -2.32 6.83 5.40
C VAL A 34 -3.15 7.39 6.56
N ASP A 35 -2.99 8.67 6.89
CA ASP A 35 -3.77 9.32 7.94
C ASP A 35 -5.28 9.28 7.65
N THR A 36 -5.67 9.42 6.37
CA THR A 36 -7.07 9.29 5.93
C THR A 36 -7.57 7.86 6.06
N CYS A 37 -6.76 6.87 5.69
CA CYS A 37 -7.09 5.45 5.89
C CYS A 37 -7.25 5.10 7.37
N ASP A 38 -6.50 5.79 8.24
CA ASP A 38 -6.51 5.58 9.68
C ASP A 38 -7.49 6.49 10.45
N CYS A 39 -8.29 7.31 9.77
CA CYS A 39 -9.15 8.29 10.40
C CYS A 39 -10.41 7.68 11.05
N SER A 40 -10.84 6.51 10.60
CA SER A 40 -12.09 5.85 11.00
C SER A 40 -11.89 4.36 11.28
N VAL A 41 -12.71 3.80 12.16
CA VAL A 41 -12.66 2.37 12.49
C VAL A 41 -13.07 1.54 11.29
N GLU A 42 -14.08 2.00 10.56
CA GLU A 42 -14.63 1.36 9.37
C GLU A 42 -13.56 1.19 8.29
N THR A 43 -12.79 2.25 8.02
CA THR A 43 -11.73 2.20 7.00
C THR A 43 -10.59 1.29 7.44
N LYS A 44 -10.23 1.30 8.73
CA LYS A 44 -9.22 0.38 9.28
C LYS A 44 -9.65 -1.07 9.18
N VAL A 45 -10.90 -1.37 9.54
CA VAL A 45 -11.46 -2.73 9.47
C VAL A 45 -11.46 -3.19 8.01
N PHE A 46 -11.97 -2.38 7.09
CA PHE A 46 -11.98 -2.71 5.67
C PHE A 46 -10.57 -3.01 5.13
N LEU A 47 -9.58 -2.16 5.39
CA LEU A 47 -8.20 -2.40 4.94
C LEU A 47 -7.57 -3.62 5.63
N GLY A 48 -7.93 -3.89 6.89
CA GLY A 48 -7.57 -5.10 7.61
C GLY A 48 -8.13 -6.36 6.96
N ASP A 49 -9.39 -6.34 6.52
CA ASP A 49 -10.02 -7.47 5.83
C ASP A 49 -9.35 -7.74 4.48
N ILE A 50 -9.08 -6.70 3.69
CA ILE A 50 -8.34 -6.84 2.42
C ILE A 50 -6.93 -7.41 2.67
N GLN A 51 -6.27 -6.99 3.74
CA GLN A 51 -4.97 -7.54 4.12
C GLN A 51 -5.07 -9.01 4.55
N ALA A 52 -6.12 -9.40 5.28
CA ALA A 52 -6.37 -10.78 5.68
C ALA A 52 -6.62 -11.70 4.46
N ILE A 53 -7.42 -11.24 3.49
CA ILE A 53 -7.61 -11.93 2.21
C ILE A 53 -6.28 -12.13 1.50
N ASN A 54 -5.40 -11.12 1.55
CA ASN A 54 -4.10 -11.18 0.91
C ASN A 54 -3.18 -12.24 1.52
N GLU A 55 -3.11 -12.27 2.84
CA GLU A 55 -2.32 -13.27 3.54
C GLU A 55 -2.88 -14.69 3.33
N PHE A 56 -4.21 -14.82 3.29
CA PHE A 56 -4.85 -16.08 2.90
C PHE A 56 -4.44 -16.48 1.48
N MET A 57 -4.59 -15.62 0.49
CA MET A 57 -4.31 -15.97 -0.92
C MET A 57 -2.83 -16.21 -1.25
N ARG A 58 -1.91 -15.90 -0.32
CA ARG A 58 -0.46 -16.06 -0.45
C ARG A 58 0.01 -17.50 -0.71
N ALA A 59 -0.76 -18.51 -0.31
CA ALA A 59 -0.36 -19.90 -0.51
C ALA A 59 -0.29 -20.26 -2.01
N ARG A 60 0.83 -20.84 -2.45
CA ARG A 60 1.12 -21.15 -3.87
C ARG A 60 -0.02 -21.86 -4.60
N LYS A 61 -0.64 -22.86 -3.95
CA LYS A 61 -1.76 -23.63 -4.53
C LYS A 61 -3.00 -22.76 -4.75
N ARG A 62 -3.34 -21.89 -3.79
CA ARG A 62 -4.48 -20.96 -3.88
C ARG A 62 -4.25 -19.91 -4.96
N THR A 63 -3.05 -19.32 -4.99
CA THR A 63 -2.67 -18.36 -6.04
C THR A 63 -2.76 -18.98 -7.44
N ALA A 64 -2.26 -20.21 -7.62
CA ALA A 64 -2.33 -20.91 -8.91
C ALA A 64 -3.77 -21.17 -9.34
N LYS A 65 -4.63 -21.60 -8.40
CA LYS A 65 -6.06 -21.85 -8.67
C LYS A 65 -6.81 -20.56 -9.01
N CYS A 66 -6.52 -19.45 -8.32
CA CYS A 66 -7.08 -18.14 -8.66
C CYS A 66 -6.67 -17.69 -10.07
N ILE A 67 -5.40 -17.84 -10.46
CA ILE A 67 -4.95 -17.51 -11.83
C ILE A 67 -5.67 -18.36 -12.87
N HIS A 68 -5.90 -19.64 -12.57
CA HIS A 68 -6.65 -20.52 -13.45
C HIS A 68 -8.10 -20.02 -13.65
N TYR A 69 -8.82 -19.73 -12.56
CA TYR A 69 -10.18 -19.18 -12.65
C TYR A 69 -10.23 -17.81 -13.32
N GLN A 70 -9.24 -16.94 -13.12
CA GLN A 70 -9.17 -15.67 -13.84
C GLN A 70 -9.14 -15.87 -15.36
N LYS A 71 -8.43 -16.89 -15.86
CA LYS A 71 -8.40 -17.19 -17.29
C LYS A 71 -9.71 -17.76 -17.82
N GLU A 72 -10.43 -18.52 -16.99
CA GLU A 72 -11.72 -19.10 -17.37
C GLU A 72 -12.85 -18.06 -17.36
N CYS A 73 -12.95 -17.28 -16.28
CA CYS A 73 -14.01 -16.28 -16.11
C CYS A 73 -13.74 -15.00 -16.93
N PHE A 74 -12.48 -14.62 -17.10
CA PHE A 74 -12.08 -13.36 -17.76
C PHE A 74 -11.00 -13.60 -18.83
N PRO A 75 -11.31 -14.36 -19.91
CA PRO A 75 -10.30 -14.83 -20.86
C PRO A 75 -9.62 -13.71 -21.67
N LYS A 76 -10.28 -12.55 -21.82
CA LYS A 76 -9.74 -11.38 -22.55
C LYS A 76 -8.98 -10.43 -21.64
N ASP A 77 -9.08 -10.59 -20.33
CA ASP A 77 -8.48 -9.68 -19.37
C ASP A 77 -7.05 -10.08 -19.03
N ARG A 78 -6.25 -9.07 -18.69
CA ARG A 78 -4.92 -9.32 -18.15
C ARG A 78 -5.04 -9.97 -16.77
N ILE A 79 -4.31 -11.07 -16.58
CA ILE A 79 -4.17 -11.73 -15.28
C ILE A 79 -3.60 -10.74 -14.26
N ARG A 80 -4.28 -10.57 -13.14
CA ARG A 80 -3.81 -9.73 -12.03
C ARG A 80 -3.49 -10.58 -10.81
N ARG A 81 -2.33 -10.31 -10.22
CA ARG A 81 -1.90 -10.93 -8.96
C ARG A 81 -2.08 -9.93 -7.84
N LEU A 82 -2.59 -10.44 -6.72
CA LEU A 82 -2.71 -9.68 -5.49
C LEU A 82 -1.32 -9.16 -5.08
N LYS A 83 -1.22 -7.87 -4.79
CA LYS A 83 0.02 -7.23 -4.36
C LYS A 83 0.02 -7.16 -2.84
N HIS A 84 1.17 -7.45 -2.21
CA HIS A 84 1.30 -7.29 -0.77
C HIS A 84 1.09 -5.84 -0.34
N PHE A 85 0.44 -5.68 0.81
CA PHE A 85 0.37 -4.41 1.50
C PHE A 85 1.77 -3.98 1.89
N SER A 86 2.05 -2.69 1.72
CA SER A 86 3.30 -2.07 2.14
C SER A 86 2.97 -1.00 3.14
N THR A 87 3.50 -1.14 4.34
CA THR A 87 3.39 -0.15 5.42
C THR A 87 3.95 1.22 5.04
N THR A 88 4.78 1.30 3.99
CA THR A 88 5.43 2.54 3.55
C THR A 88 4.93 3.08 2.22
N ARG A 89 4.08 2.34 1.48
CA ARG A 89 3.61 2.72 0.15
C ARG A 89 2.12 2.49 -0.02
N TRP A 90 1.34 3.55 0.14
CA TRP A 90 -0.13 3.52 -0.03
C TRP A 90 -0.59 2.95 -1.39
N THR A 91 0.19 3.17 -2.45
CA THR A 91 -0.13 2.65 -3.80
C THR A 91 -0.24 1.13 -3.86
N SER A 92 0.35 0.42 -2.89
CA SER A 92 0.19 -1.02 -2.76
C SER A 92 -1.21 -1.43 -2.28
N HIS A 93 -1.82 -0.63 -1.39
CA HIS A 93 -3.16 -0.87 -0.85
C HIS A 93 -4.20 -0.70 -1.96
N GLY A 94 -4.13 0.41 -2.70
CA GLY A 94 -5.03 0.65 -3.85
C GLY A 94 -4.96 -0.48 -4.88
N ARG A 95 -3.76 -0.91 -5.25
CA ARG A 95 -3.58 -2.05 -6.17
C ARG A 95 -4.14 -3.36 -5.64
N ALA A 96 -4.09 -3.60 -4.32
CA ALA A 96 -4.67 -4.79 -3.75
C ALA A 96 -6.20 -4.74 -3.81
N ILE A 97 -6.79 -3.58 -3.48
CA ILE A 97 -8.24 -3.32 -3.59
C ILE A 97 -8.71 -3.53 -5.02
N ASP A 98 -8.04 -2.94 -6.01
CA ASP A 98 -8.39 -3.09 -7.44
C ASP A 98 -8.42 -4.56 -7.87
N VAL A 99 -7.44 -5.36 -7.41
CA VAL A 99 -7.38 -6.78 -7.77
C VAL A 99 -8.49 -7.58 -7.09
N VAL A 100 -8.82 -7.28 -5.84
CA VAL A 100 -9.97 -7.91 -5.18
C VAL A 100 -11.25 -7.55 -5.93
N TYR A 101 -11.49 -6.26 -6.18
CA TYR A 101 -12.70 -5.78 -6.83
C TYR A 101 -12.90 -6.31 -8.26
N GLU A 102 -11.83 -6.42 -9.05
CA GLU A 102 -11.95 -6.83 -10.46
C GLU A 102 -11.88 -8.34 -10.69
N LYS A 103 -11.32 -9.12 -9.76
CA LYS A 103 -10.93 -10.53 -10.00
C LYS A 103 -11.35 -11.52 -8.93
N TYR A 104 -11.94 -11.08 -7.83
CA TYR A 104 -12.48 -11.93 -6.76
C TYR A 104 -13.96 -11.62 -6.52
#